data_AF-A0A8C6GDD4-F1
#
_entry.id   AF-A0A8C6GDD4-F1
#
_cell.length_a   1.000
_cell.length_b   1.000
_cell.length_c   1.000
_cell.angle_alpha   90.00
_cell.angle_beta   90.00
_cell.angle_gamma   90.00
#
_symmetry.space_group_name_H-M   'P 1'
#
loop_
_entity.id
_entity.type
_entity.pdbx_description
1 polymer ?
#
loop_
_entity_poly.entity_id
_entity_poly.type
_entity_poly.pdbx_seq_one_letter_code
_entity_poly.pdbx_strand_id
1 'polypeptide(L)'
;MWLCPFIYHVSFASCRYSHICLAQESSVGSERAPVDEQLTMNSEQSIRELGNEVPSEDLELPGRKPSNFQVLQPCWDEGASAECSIVECGKNYEPVISHQVIPDLNKETSVAYLQKELEILRASNTKLQEKLAKEDKEKRRLKLKLELQEKAAEADIAERTAALVEEVYFAQRERDEAIMCRLQLALEERDEAIARVKHMEMSLKMLENINPEENDMTLQELLNRINNADTGMAIQKNGAVIVDTIYKTKECRKRITAEEMSAVLEERDAALSQCKRLHQELHRLKEQNQTSANNTRRPTAENNQERALKAKLLSMQQARETAVEQYKRLEEEIQTLRVYYRLERLVAVLRKKVGTGTVRTVI
;
A
#
# COMPACT_ATOMS: atom_id res chain seq x y z
N MET A 1 17.40 11.82 -43.29
CA MET A 1 18.21 10.60 -43.13
C MET A 1 17.86 10.03 -41.75
N TRP A 2 17.17 8.89 -41.71
CA TRP A 2 17.29 7.74 -40.78
C TRP A 2 17.81 8.05 -39.36
N LEU A 3 17.19 7.70 -38.23
CA LEU A 3 16.22 6.66 -37.87
C LEU A 3 15.63 7.02 -36.50
N CYS A 4 14.36 6.71 -36.29
CA CYS A 4 13.75 6.53 -34.98
C CYS A 4 13.49 5.03 -34.83
N PRO A 5 14.00 4.35 -33.79
CA PRO A 5 13.38 3.13 -33.33
C PRO A 5 13.04 3.25 -31.85
N PHE A 6 11.78 3.02 -31.49
CA PHE A 6 11.38 2.20 -30.34
C PHE A 6 9.85 2.21 -30.28
N ILE A 7 9.26 1.39 -31.16
CA ILE A 7 7.93 0.82 -30.92
C ILE A 7 8.19 -0.40 -30.05
N TYR A 8 7.94 -0.30 -28.75
CA TYR A 8 7.74 -1.50 -27.93
C TYR A 8 6.33 -2.00 -28.21
N HIS A 9 6.28 -2.96 -29.12
CA HIS A 9 5.14 -3.82 -29.39
C HIS A 9 4.88 -4.67 -28.13
N VAL A 10 3.96 -4.26 -27.27
CA VAL A 10 3.37 -5.17 -26.27
C VAL A 10 2.32 -5.98 -27.02
N SER A 11 2.76 -7.10 -27.58
CA SER A 11 1.88 -8.12 -28.12
C SER A 11 0.99 -8.65 -26.99
N PHE A 12 -0.29 -8.31 -27.07
CA PHE A 12 -1.36 -8.88 -26.26
C PHE A 12 -1.47 -10.37 -26.64
N ALA A 13 -0.74 -11.23 -25.92
CA ALA A 13 -0.90 -12.67 -26.03
C ALA A 13 -2.26 -13.03 -25.40
N SER A 14 -3.23 -13.27 -26.28
CA SER A 14 -4.54 -13.83 -25.93
C SER A 14 -4.34 -15.21 -25.30
N CYS A 15 -4.42 -15.28 -23.97
CA CYS A 15 -4.46 -16.55 -23.26
C CYS A 15 -5.89 -17.11 -23.35
N ARG A 16 -6.14 -17.91 -24.39
CA ARG A 16 -7.35 -18.73 -24.49
C ARG A 16 -7.29 -19.81 -23.41
N TYR A 17 -8.17 -19.70 -22.41
CA TYR A 17 -8.49 -20.79 -21.50
C TYR A 17 -9.09 -21.94 -22.31
N SER A 18 -8.31 -23.00 -22.56
CA SER A 18 -8.83 -24.26 -23.11
C SER A 18 -9.35 -25.10 -21.96
N HIS A 19 -10.66 -25.17 -21.83
CA HIS A 19 -11.33 -26.28 -21.16
C HIS A 19 -11.04 -27.55 -21.97
N ILE A 20 -10.28 -28.48 -21.41
CA ILE A 20 -10.22 -29.86 -21.90
C ILE A 20 -10.75 -30.75 -20.78
N CYS A 21 -12.02 -31.07 -20.89
CA CYS A 21 -12.58 -32.31 -20.37
C CYS A 21 -12.55 -33.32 -21.53
N LEU A 22 -11.73 -34.37 -21.40
CA LEU A 22 -11.95 -35.60 -22.14
C LEU A 22 -11.84 -36.78 -21.18
N ALA A 23 -12.92 -37.54 -21.13
CA ALA A 23 -13.08 -38.77 -20.39
C ALA A 23 -12.44 -39.96 -21.12
N GLN A 24 -12.00 -40.93 -20.31
CA GLN A 24 -12.02 -42.40 -20.49
C GLN A 24 -11.33 -43.09 -21.68
N GLU A 25 -10.41 -44.00 -21.34
CA GLU A 25 -10.26 -45.42 -21.78
C GLU A 25 -9.03 -46.02 -21.02
N SER A 26 -9.15 -46.93 -20.04
CA SER A 26 -9.47 -48.37 -20.03
C SER A 26 -8.24 -49.34 -20.01
N SER A 27 -8.34 -50.35 -19.14
CA SER A 27 -7.43 -51.52 -18.89
C SER A 27 -6.15 -51.20 -18.11
N VAL A 28 -5.80 -51.83 -16.98
CA VAL A 28 -5.79 -53.23 -16.50
C VAL A 28 -5.91 -53.14 -14.96
N GLY A 29 -6.73 -53.85 -14.19
CA GLY A 29 -7.01 -55.28 -14.13
C GLY A 29 -6.36 -55.89 -12.88
N SER A 30 -7.05 -55.94 -11.73
CA SER A 30 -6.98 -57.04 -10.75
C SER A 30 -8.06 -56.97 -9.66
N GLU A 31 -8.98 -57.93 -9.73
CA GLU A 31 -9.64 -58.74 -8.68
C GLU A 31 -10.34 -58.13 -7.42
N ARG A 32 -11.69 -58.25 -7.46
CA ARG A 32 -12.69 -58.68 -6.43
C ARG A 32 -12.19 -58.91 -4.99
N ALA A 33 -12.93 -58.55 -3.92
CA ALA A 33 -14.32 -58.96 -3.59
C ALA A 33 -14.95 -58.07 -2.48
N PRO A 34 -16.28 -58.17 -2.21
CA PRO A 34 -17.08 -57.15 -1.52
C PRO A 34 -17.35 -57.46 -0.03
N VAL A 35 -17.62 -56.41 0.76
CA VAL A 35 -18.37 -56.53 2.02
C VAL A 35 -19.40 -55.40 2.07
N ASP A 36 -20.67 -55.80 2.08
CA ASP A 36 -21.83 -55.00 2.46
C ASP A 36 -21.69 -54.53 3.91
N GLU A 37 -22.03 -53.28 4.22
CA GLU A 37 -23.06 -53.03 5.24
C GLU A 37 -23.70 -51.66 5.09
N GLN A 38 -25.03 -51.69 5.13
CA GLN A 38 -25.94 -50.56 5.08
C GLN A 38 -25.91 -49.77 6.39
N LEU A 39 -26.06 -48.45 6.32
CA LEU A 39 -26.95 -47.73 7.23
C LEU A 39 -27.34 -46.38 6.63
N THR A 40 -28.63 -46.29 6.32
CA THR A 40 -29.36 -45.11 5.89
C THR A 40 -30.05 -44.46 7.09
N MET A 41 -30.32 -43.16 6.93
CA MET A 41 -31.37 -42.34 7.57
C MET A 41 -31.02 -41.51 8.81
N ASN A 42 -30.86 -40.20 8.52
CA ASN A 42 -31.69 -39.09 8.97
C ASN A 42 -31.75 -38.68 10.46
N SER A 43 -31.49 -37.39 10.67
CA SER A 43 -32.25 -36.56 11.61
C SER A 43 -32.11 -35.08 11.23
N GLU A 44 -33.04 -34.58 10.42
CA GLU A 44 -33.42 -33.16 10.43
C GLU A 44 -34.47 -32.95 11.54
N GLN A 45 -34.20 -32.09 12.53
CA GLN A 45 -35.23 -31.16 13.04
C GLN A 45 -34.65 -30.05 13.94
N SER A 46 -34.82 -28.83 13.44
CA SER A 46 -35.48 -27.70 14.12
C SER A 46 -34.92 -27.21 15.47
N ILE A 47 -34.38 -25.98 15.49
CA ILE A 47 -35.00 -24.84 16.20
C ILE A 47 -34.73 -23.55 15.40
N ARG A 48 -35.79 -22.88 14.94
CA ARG A 48 -35.79 -21.45 14.60
C ARG A 48 -36.31 -20.67 15.81
N GLU A 49 -35.98 -19.38 15.81
CA GLU A 49 -36.56 -18.26 16.56
C GLU A 49 -35.98 -17.93 17.93
N LEU A 50 -35.27 -16.81 17.98
CA LEU A 50 -35.64 -15.66 18.79
C LEU A 50 -35.13 -14.39 18.07
N GLY A 51 -36.05 -13.68 17.43
CA GLY A 51 -35.85 -12.30 17.00
C GLY A 51 -36.12 -11.36 18.17
N ASN A 52 -35.34 -10.29 18.24
CA ASN A 52 -35.75 -9.04 18.88
C ASN A 52 -35.29 -7.90 17.96
N GLU A 53 -36.28 -7.16 17.48
CA GLU A 53 -36.15 -5.97 16.62
C GLU A 53 -36.07 -4.69 17.48
N VAL A 54 -35.17 -3.78 17.05
CA VAL A 54 -35.37 -2.30 16.89
C VAL A 54 -35.35 -1.43 18.18
N PRO A 55 -34.82 -0.18 18.19
CA PRO A 55 -34.59 0.75 17.07
C PRO A 55 -33.19 1.36 16.95
N SER A 56 -32.78 1.65 15.71
CA SER A 56 -31.78 2.69 15.42
C SER A 56 -32.51 4.00 15.19
N GLU A 57 -32.24 5.00 16.04
CA GLU A 57 -32.53 6.41 15.77
C GLU A 57 -31.26 7.12 15.25
N ASP A 58 -31.50 7.76 14.11
CA ASP A 58 -30.81 8.83 13.40
C ASP A 58 -29.68 9.64 14.07
N LEU A 59 -28.61 9.82 13.30
CA LEU A 59 -27.96 11.12 13.15
C LEU A 59 -27.64 11.34 11.67
N GLU A 60 -28.46 12.18 11.05
CA GLU A 60 -28.36 12.68 9.68
C GLU A 60 -27.04 13.43 9.41
N LEU A 61 -26.49 13.26 8.21
CA LEU A 61 -25.91 14.38 7.44
C LEU A 61 -26.28 14.25 5.95
N PRO A 62 -26.47 15.36 5.23
CA PRO A 62 -27.47 15.44 4.19
C PRO A 62 -26.95 15.09 2.79
N GLY A 63 -27.64 14.14 2.17
CA GLY A 63 -28.44 14.39 0.97
C GLY A 63 -27.75 15.01 -0.26
N ARG A 64 -27.35 14.14 -1.19
CA ARG A 64 -27.63 14.40 -2.62
C ARG A 64 -28.15 13.14 -3.28
N LYS A 65 -29.39 13.22 -3.74
CA LYS A 65 -30.21 12.11 -4.25
C LYS A 65 -29.59 11.42 -5.49
N PRO A 66 -29.86 10.12 -5.66
CA PRO A 66 -29.47 9.34 -6.81
C PRO A 66 -30.48 9.54 -7.95
N SER A 67 -30.01 9.50 -9.20
CA SER A 67 -30.89 9.31 -10.35
C SER A 67 -30.27 8.27 -11.27
N ASN A 68 -30.89 7.09 -11.24
CA ASN A 68 -31.06 6.11 -12.30
C ASN A 68 -29.92 5.93 -13.32
N PHE A 69 -29.38 4.71 -13.30
CA PHE A 69 -28.75 4.08 -14.46
C PHE A 69 -29.66 4.21 -15.68
N GLN A 70 -29.21 4.99 -16.66
CA GLN A 70 -29.44 4.66 -18.06
C GLN A 70 -28.09 4.46 -18.71
N VAL A 71 -27.92 3.24 -19.23
CA VAL A 71 -26.94 2.89 -20.24
C VAL A 71 -27.18 3.84 -21.42
N LEU A 72 -26.29 4.80 -21.63
CA LEU A 72 -26.23 5.54 -22.88
C LEU A 72 -25.38 4.74 -23.85
N GLN A 73 -26.05 4.08 -24.79
CA GLN A 73 -25.50 3.73 -26.08
C GLN A 73 -24.71 4.93 -26.64
N PRO A 74 -23.49 4.74 -27.17
CA PRO A 74 -22.95 5.69 -28.14
C PRO A 74 -23.89 5.67 -29.34
N CYS A 75 -24.72 6.69 -29.48
CA CYS A 75 -25.46 6.88 -30.71
C CYS A 75 -24.44 7.28 -31.77
N TRP A 76 -24.21 6.36 -32.70
CA TRP A 76 -23.57 6.65 -33.97
C TRP A 76 -24.45 7.67 -34.67
N ASP A 77 -23.90 8.83 -34.99
CA ASP A 77 -24.41 9.60 -36.10
C ASP A 77 -23.28 9.73 -37.11
N GLU A 78 -23.11 8.65 -37.88
CA GLU A 78 -22.45 8.74 -39.17
C GLU A 78 -23.40 9.44 -40.14
N GLY A 79 -23.03 10.67 -40.48
CA GLY A 79 -22.97 11.08 -41.87
C GLY A 79 -24.30 11.45 -42.53
N ALA A 80 -24.69 12.71 -42.40
CA ALA A 80 -25.18 13.45 -43.55
C ALA A 80 -24.07 14.37 -44.04
N SER A 81 -23.31 13.86 -45.02
CA SER A 81 -22.70 14.68 -46.06
C SER A 81 -23.79 15.56 -46.67
N ALA A 82 -23.94 16.79 -46.16
CA ALA A 82 -24.40 17.90 -46.94
C ALA A 82 -23.19 18.79 -47.14
N GLU A 83 -22.73 18.78 -48.39
CA GLU A 83 -21.80 19.69 -49.00
C GLU A 83 -21.66 21.01 -48.22
N CYS A 84 -20.41 21.41 -47.99
CA CYS A 84 -20.11 22.82 -47.84
C CYS A 84 -20.50 23.47 -49.16
N SER A 85 -21.79 23.77 -49.31
CA SER A 85 -22.26 24.67 -50.34
C SER A 85 -21.50 25.95 -50.08
N ILE A 86 -20.62 26.25 -51.03
CA ILE A 86 -20.27 27.61 -51.41
C ILE A 86 -21.60 28.32 -51.63
N VAL A 87 -22.25 28.75 -50.56
CA VAL A 87 -23.25 29.78 -50.62
C VAL A 87 -22.40 31.02 -50.78
N GLU A 88 -22.23 31.40 -52.04
CA GLU A 88 -22.07 32.80 -52.41
C GLU A 88 -22.88 33.60 -51.41
N CYS A 89 -22.18 34.28 -50.51
CA CYS A 89 -22.77 35.39 -49.78
C CYS A 89 -22.92 36.51 -50.81
N GLY A 90 -23.82 36.31 -51.77
CA GLY A 90 -24.48 37.35 -52.55
C GLY A 90 -25.39 38.13 -51.62
N LYS A 91 -24.82 38.67 -50.53
CA LYS A 91 -25.36 39.89 -49.96
C LYS A 91 -24.95 40.95 -50.94
N ASN A 92 -25.87 41.25 -51.85
CA ASN A 92 -25.92 42.51 -52.56
C ASN A 92 -25.69 43.62 -51.53
N TYR A 93 -24.43 44.02 -51.37
CA TYR A 93 -24.12 45.39 -51.09
C TYR A 93 -24.55 46.12 -52.35
N GLU A 94 -25.84 46.45 -52.43
CA GLU A 94 -26.21 47.65 -53.16
C GLU A 94 -25.32 48.74 -52.55
N PRO A 95 -24.41 49.32 -53.34
CA PRO A 95 -23.74 50.51 -52.90
C PRO A 95 -24.84 51.55 -52.89
N VAL A 96 -25.49 51.77 -51.73
CA VAL A 96 -26.18 53.03 -51.49
C VAL A 96 -25.07 54.07 -51.40
N ILE A 97 -24.53 54.42 -52.57
CA ILE A 97 -23.81 55.65 -52.76
C ILE A 97 -24.93 56.68 -52.67
N SER A 98 -25.13 57.19 -51.46
CA SER A 98 -25.78 58.48 -51.30
C SER A 98 -24.87 59.47 -52.02
N HIS A 99 -25.11 59.68 -53.32
CA HIS A 99 -24.57 60.78 -54.07
C HIS A 99 -25.22 62.05 -53.52
N GLN A 100 -24.74 62.49 -52.36
CA GLN A 100 -24.90 63.88 -51.97
C GLN A 100 -24.15 64.67 -53.04
N VAL A 101 -24.89 65.32 -53.93
CA VAL A 101 -24.36 66.20 -54.97
C VAL A 101 -23.51 67.27 -54.27
N ILE A 102 -22.18 67.12 -54.35
CA ILE A 102 -21.25 68.16 -53.93
C ILE A 102 -21.18 69.15 -55.09
N PRO A 103 -21.50 70.44 -54.87
CA PRO A 103 -21.47 71.46 -55.92
C PRO A 103 -20.03 71.62 -56.43
N ASP A 104 -19.89 71.82 -57.74
CA ASP A 104 -18.66 71.98 -58.53
C ASP A 104 -17.48 72.54 -57.73
N LEU A 105 -16.72 71.62 -57.11
CA LEU A 105 -15.48 71.89 -56.39
C LEU A 105 -14.35 71.37 -57.28
N ASN A 106 -13.31 72.19 -57.48
CA ASN A 106 -12.15 71.90 -58.31
C ASN A 106 -11.75 70.40 -58.24
N LYS A 107 -11.58 69.75 -59.39
CA LYS A 107 -11.31 68.29 -59.50
C LYS A 107 -10.15 67.84 -58.60
N GLU A 108 -9.17 68.71 -58.38
CA GLU A 108 -8.04 68.48 -57.46
C GLU A 108 -8.45 68.36 -55.99
N THR A 109 -9.45 69.11 -55.52
CA THR A 109 -9.93 69.04 -54.13
C THR A 109 -10.69 67.73 -53.86
N SER A 110 -11.42 67.22 -54.85
CA SER A 110 -12.07 65.89 -54.79
C SER A 110 -11.05 64.76 -54.78
N VAL A 111 -10.02 64.84 -55.63
CA VAL A 111 -8.92 63.86 -55.66
C VAL A 111 -8.18 63.81 -54.32
N ALA A 112 -7.91 64.96 -53.70
CA ALA A 112 -7.25 65.01 -52.39
C ALA A 112 -8.09 64.39 -51.25
N TYR A 113 -9.41 64.58 -51.26
CA TYR A 113 -10.30 63.96 -50.28
C TYR A 113 -10.29 62.43 -50.40
N LEU A 114 -10.40 61.90 -51.61
CA LEU A 114 -10.35 60.46 -51.88
C LEU A 114 -9.00 59.85 -51.50
N GLN A 115 -7.89 60.54 -51.75
CA GLN A 115 -6.56 60.10 -51.32
C GLN A 115 -6.46 59.99 -49.79
N LYS A 116 -6.98 60.97 -49.06
CA LYS A 116 -7.00 60.97 -47.59
C LYS A 116 -7.88 59.85 -47.03
N GLU A 117 -9.03 59.61 -47.62
CA GLU A 117 -9.91 58.50 -47.24
C GLU A 117 -9.24 57.15 -47.50
N LEU A 118 -8.55 57.01 -48.63
CA LEU A 118 -7.78 55.81 -48.98
C LEU A 118 -6.62 55.58 -48.00
N GLU A 119 -5.93 56.63 -47.57
CA GLU A 119 -4.93 56.55 -46.49
C GLU A 119 -5.53 56.11 -45.15
N ILE A 120 -6.68 56.65 -44.76
CA ILE A 120 -7.39 56.24 -43.54
C ILE A 120 -7.78 54.76 -43.61
N LEU A 121 -8.31 54.30 -44.76
CA LEU A 121 -8.67 52.91 -44.99
C LEU A 121 -7.45 51.99 -44.95
N ARG A 122 -6.33 52.39 -45.56
CA ARG A 122 -5.06 51.64 -45.50
C ARG A 122 -4.57 51.50 -44.05
N ALA A 123 -4.52 52.59 -43.29
CA ALA A 123 -4.10 52.57 -41.89
C ALA A 123 -5.00 51.67 -41.03
N SER A 124 -6.32 51.74 -41.27
CA SER A 124 -7.29 50.86 -40.61
C SER A 124 -7.08 49.39 -40.96
N ASN A 125 -6.84 49.06 -42.23
CA ASN A 125 -6.57 47.68 -42.67
C ASN A 125 -5.28 47.12 -42.05
N THR A 126 -4.19 47.88 -42.06
CA THR A 126 -2.94 47.49 -41.38
C THR A 126 -3.17 47.20 -39.89
N LYS A 127 -3.93 48.06 -39.20
CA LYS A 127 -4.28 47.85 -37.79
C LYS A 127 -5.15 46.62 -37.57
N LEU A 128 -6.06 46.30 -38.49
CA LEU A 128 -6.86 45.08 -38.44
C LEU A 128 -6.01 43.83 -38.69
N GLN A 129 -5.05 43.88 -39.62
CA GLN A 129 -4.11 42.78 -39.86
C GLN A 129 -3.22 42.51 -38.65
N GLU A 130 -2.72 43.55 -37.96
CA GLU A 130 -1.96 43.39 -36.72
C GLU A 130 -2.79 42.75 -35.61
N LYS A 131 -4.05 43.19 -35.44
CA LYS A 131 -4.98 42.59 -34.48
C LYS A 131 -5.25 41.12 -34.81
N LEU A 132 -5.52 40.80 -36.07
CA LEU A 132 -5.74 39.43 -36.52
C LEU A 132 -4.52 38.56 -36.24
N ALA A 133 -3.31 39.03 -36.57
CA ALA A 133 -2.07 38.32 -36.28
C ALA A 133 -1.83 38.11 -34.77
N LYS A 134 -2.24 39.07 -33.93
CA LYS A 134 -2.17 38.94 -32.46
C LYS A 134 -3.16 37.90 -31.94
N GLU A 135 -4.42 37.95 -32.36
CA GLU A 135 -5.43 36.97 -31.98
C GLU A 135 -5.07 35.55 -32.47
N ASP A 136 -4.51 35.41 -33.66
CA ASP A 136 -4.03 34.11 -34.17
C ASP A 136 -2.90 33.54 -33.33
N LYS A 137 -1.97 34.37 -32.87
CA LYS A 137 -0.90 33.95 -31.94
C LYS A 137 -1.51 33.50 -30.61
N GLU A 138 -2.49 34.25 -30.08
CA GLU A 138 -3.15 33.91 -28.82
C GLU A 138 -3.97 32.62 -28.92
N LYS A 139 -4.71 32.42 -30.02
CA LYS A 139 -5.43 31.17 -30.31
C LYS A 139 -4.48 29.98 -30.36
N ARG A 140 -3.33 30.10 -31.05
CA ARG A 140 -2.31 29.03 -31.08
C ARG A 140 -1.75 28.75 -29.68
N ARG A 141 -1.49 29.79 -28.88
CA ARG A 141 -1.01 29.66 -27.50
C ARG A 141 -2.02 28.92 -26.61
N LEU A 142 -3.30 29.28 -26.68
CA LEU A 142 -4.37 28.63 -25.93
C LEU A 142 -4.57 27.17 -26.37
N LYS A 143 -4.50 26.90 -27.68
CA LYS A 143 -4.58 25.53 -28.22
C LYS A 143 -3.47 24.63 -27.65
N LEU A 144 -2.21 25.11 -27.70
CA LEU A 144 -1.08 24.38 -27.11
C LEU A 144 -1.23 24.17 -25.60
N LYS A 145 -1.77 25.16 -24.88
CA LYS A 145 -2.03 25.02 -23.44
C LYS A 145 -3.07 23.94 -23.15
N LEU A 146 -4.14 23.86 -23.95
CA LEU A 146 -5.16 22.84 -23.80
C LEU A 146 -4.61 21.44 -24.10
N GLU A 147 -3.88 21.27 -25.21
CA GLU A 147 -3.24 19.99 -25.57
C GLU A 147 -2.27 19.51 -24.47
N LEU A 148 -1.49 20.41 -23.88
CA LEU A 148 -0.62 20.08 -22.75
C LEU A 148 -1.40 19.65 -21.50
N GLN A 149 -2.52 20.31 -21.20
CA GLN A 149 -3.37 19.94 -20.07
C GLN A 149 -4.05 18.59 -20.28
N GLU A 150 -4.54 18.31 -21.48
CA GLU A 150 -5.11 17.00 -21.84
C GLU A 150 -4.07 15.89 -21.70
N LYS A 151 -2.84 16.11 -22.19
CA LYS A 151 -1.75 15.13 -22.06
C LYS A 151 -1.32 14.91 -20.62
N ALA A 152 -1.32 15.95 -19.79
CA ALA A 152 -1.05 15.83 -18.37
C ALA A 152 -2.12 15.00 -17.64
N ALA A 153 -3.41 15.21 -17.96
CA ALA A 153 -4.50 14.43 -17.40
C ALA A 153 -4.48 12.97 -17.86
N GLU A 154 -4.17 12.73 -19.14
CA GLU A 154 -4.00 11.38 -19.70
C GLU A 154 -2.85 10.62 -19.01
N ALA A 155 -1.73 11.31 -18.75
CA ALA A 155 -0.60 10.73 -18.02
C ALA A 155 -0.95 10.40 -16.56
N ASP A 156 -1.65 11.28 -15.83
CA ASP A 156 -2.09 11.05 -14.45
C ASP A 156 -3.07 9.87 -14.35
N ILE A 157 -3.99 9.73 -15.32
CA ILE A 157 -4.89 8.57 -15.40
C ILE A 157 -4.10 7.29 -15.67
N ALA A 158 -3.14 7.31 -16.61
CA ALA A 158 -2.33 6.16 -16.94
C ALA A 158 -1.46 5.71 -15.76
N GLU A 159 -0.86 6.65 -15.02
CA GLU A 159 -0.08 6.38 -13.81
C GLU A 159 -0.92 5.70 -12.74
N ARG A 160 -2.09 6.26 -12.41
CA ARG A 160 -3.02 5.66 -11.42
C ARG A 160 -3.50 4.28 -11.85
N THR A 161 -3.77 4.11 -13.15
CA THR A 161 -4.20 2.82 -13.70
C THR A 161 -3.08 1.78 -13.61
N ALA A 162 -1.84 2.16 -13.93
CA ALA A 162 -0.68 1.27 -13.79
C ALA A 162 -0.45 0.85 -12.33
N ALA A 163 -0.52 1.81 -11.40
CA ALA A 163 -0.39 1.52 -9.96
C ALA A 163 -1.46 0.53 -9.47
N LEU A 164 -2.73 0.74 -9.85
CA LEU A 164 -3.81 -0.18 -9.47
C LEU A 164 -3.60 -1.59 -10.05
N VAL A 165 -3.12 -1.70 -11.29
CA VAL A 165 -2.82 -2.99 -11.92
C VAL A 165 -1.72 -3.70 -11.15
N GLU A 166 -0.65 -3.01 -10.78
CA GLU A 166 0.44 -3.56 -9.97
C GLU A 166 -0.04 -4.04 -8.59
N GLU A 167 -0.90 -3.27 -7.91
CA GLU A 167 -1.52 -3.67 -6.64
C GLU A 167 -2.36 -4.95 -6.77
N VAL A 168 -3.18 -5.05 -7.82
CA VAL A 168 -3.98 -6.26 -8.08
C VAL A 168 -3.08 -7.46 -8.34
N TYR A 169 -2.02 -7.31 -9.13
CA TYR A 169 -1.05 -8.38 -9.36
C TYR A 169 -0.35 -8.82 -8.06
N PHE A 170 0.06 -7.86 -7.23
CA PHE A 170 0.68 -8.15 -5.95
C PHE A 170 -0.27 -8.91 -5.01
N ALA A 171 -1.49 -8.43 -4.85
CA ALA A 171 -2.52 -9.08 -4.02
C ALA A 171 -2.90 -10.47 -4.56
N GLN A 172 -2.87 -10.68 -5.87
CA GLN A 172 -3.08 -12.00 -6.47
C GLN A 172 -1.96 -12.97 -6.11
N ARG A 173 -0.71 -12.55 -6.25
CA ARG A 173 0.44 -13.38 -5.87
C ARG A 173 0.41 -13.76 -4.39
N GLU A 174 0.10 -12.82 -3.50
CA GLU A 174 -0.02 -13.10 -2.07
C GLU A 174 -1.14 -14.11 -1.77
N ARG A 175 -2.28 -14.01 -2.46
CA ARG A 175 -3.36 -14.98 -2.34
C ARG A 175 -2.91 -16.38 -2.77
N ASP A 176 -2.24 -16.48 -3.91
CA ASP A 176 -1.79 -17.76 -4.45
C ASP A 176 -0.73 -18.40 -3.55
N GLU A 177 0.19 -17.60 -3.02
CA GLU A 177 1.18 -18.04 -2.03
C GLU A 177 0.50 -18.53 -0.74
N ALA A 178 -0.48 -17.79 -0.21
CA ALA A 178 -1.24 -18.19 0.98
C ALA A 178 -2.03 -19.50 0.76
N ILE A 179 -2.61 -19.67 -0.43
CA ILE A 179 -3.30 -20.91 -0.82
C ILE A 179 -2.31 -22.07 -0.87
N MET A 180 -1.14 -21.88 -1.48
CA MET A 180 -0.10 -22.91 -1.55
C MET A 180 0.42 -23.31 -0.16
N CYS A 181 0.68 -22.34 0.73
CA CYS A 181 1.07 -22.61 2.10
C CYS A 181 -0.01 -23.39 2.86
N ARG A 182 -1.29 -23.02 2.71
CA ARG A 182 -2.39 -23.73 3.37
C ARG A 182 -2.54 -25.16 2.85
N LEU A 183 -2.34 -25.38 1.55
CA LEU A 183 -2.36 -26.72 0.98
C LEU A 183 -1.19 -27.58 1.50
N GLN A 184 0.01 -27.00 1.60
CA GLN A 184 1.18 -27.69 2.15
C GLN A 184 0.95 -28.11 3.61
N LEU A 185 0.44 -27.21 4.45
CA LEU A 185 0.09 -27.53 5.84
C LEU A 185 -0.93 -28.68 5.93
N ALA A 186 -1.98 -28.66 5.09
CA ALA A 186 -2.96 -29.75 5.07
C ALA A 186 -2.34 -31.09 4.65
N LEU A 187 -1.36 -31.08 3.75
CA LEU A 187 -0.61 -32.29 3.37
C LEU A 187 0.27 -32.79 4.52
N GLU A 188 0.97 -31.87 5.20
CA GLU A 188 1.79 -32.19 6.38
C GLU A 188 0.95 -32.78 7.52
N GLU A 189 -0.17 -32.14 7.87
CA GLU A 189 -1.11 -32.62 8.90
C GLU A 189 -1.66 -34.02 8.58
N ARG A 190 -1.99 -34.27 7.31
CA ARG A 190 -2.43 -35.59 6.84
C ARG A 190 -1.30 -36.61 6.99
N ASP A 191 -0.10 -36.27 6.57
CA ASP A 191 1.04 -37.19 6.61
C ASP A 191 1.45 -37.51 8.05
N GLU A 192 1.38 -36.53 8.95
CA GLU A 192 1.54 -36.74 10.39
C GLU A 192 0.44 -37.65 10.96
N ALA A 193 -0.83 -37.45 10.56
CA ALA A 193 -1.92 -38.31 11.01
C ALA A 193 -1.72 -39.75 10.53
N ILE A 194 -1.31 -39.94 9.27
CA ILE A 194 -0.95 -41.26 8.72
C ILE A 194 0.20 -41.88 9.50
N ALA A 195 1.23 -41.10 9.84
CA ALA A 195 2.37 -41.57 10.62
C ALA A 195 1.94 -42.02 12.03
N ARG A 196 1.05 -41.26 12.71
CA ARG A 196 0.49 -41.63 14.01
C ARG A 196 -0.30 -42.93 13.94
N VAL A 197 -1.18 -43.09 12.95
CA VAL A 197 -1.95 -44.33 12.76
C VAL A 197 -1.02 -45.52 12.54
N LYS A 198 -0.04 -45.40 11.64
CA LYS A 198 0.94 -46.48 11.40
C LYS A 198 1.72 -46.85 12.66
N HIS A 199 2.13 -45.87 13.46
CA HIS A 199 2.81 -46.13 14.74
C HIS A 199 1.90 -46.88 15.72
N MET A 200 0.63 -46.49 15.82
CA MET A 200 -0.36 -47.17 16.65
C MET A 200 -0.62 -48.60 16.15
N GLU A 201 -0.75 -48.81 14.84
CA GLU A 201 -0.91 -50.14 14.24
C GLU A 201 0.30 -51.04 14.55
N MET A 202 1.52 -50.52 14.43
CA MET A 202 2.74 -51.25 14.82
C MET A 202 2.74 -51.58 16.31
N SER A 203 2.32 -50.64 17.17
CA SER A 203 2.22 -50.85 18.61
C SER A 203 1.17 -51.92 18.96
N LEU A 204 0.00 -51.88 18.31
CA LEU A 204 -1.06 -52.88 18.47
C LEU A 204 -0.59 -54.26 18.01
N LYS A 205 0.10 -54.35 16.88
CA LYS A 205 0.67 -55.61 16.39
C LYS A 205 1.74 -56.18 17.34
N MET A 206 2.46 -55.33 18.07
CA MET A 206 3.36 -55.77 19.14
C MET A 206 2.59 -56.30 20.36
N LEU A 207 1.46 -55.67 20.70
CA LEU A 207 0.58 -56.08 21.81
C LEU A 207 -0.20 -57.36 21.52
N GLU A 208 -0.63 -57.61 20.28
CA GLU A 208 -1.34 -58.84 19.87
C GLU A 208 -0.51 -60.11 20.12
N ASN A 209 0.82 -59.98 20.18
CA ASN A 209 1.74 -61.07 20.52
C ASN A 209 1.91 -61.33 22.03
N ILE A 210 1.21 -60.59 22.89
CA ILE A 210 1.31 -60.68 24.34
C ILE A 210 0.04 -61.34 24.88
N ASN A 211 0.12 -62.62 25.25
CA ASN A 211 -0.91 -63.29 26.01
C ASN A 211 -1.00 -62.65 27.42
N PRO A 212 -2.10 -61.96 27.80
CA PRO A 212 -2.18 -61.22 29.05
C PRO A 212 -2.19 -62.13 30.28
N GLU A 213 -2.74 -63.35 30.16
CA GLU A 213 -2.81 -64.33 31.25
C GLU A 213 -1.44 -64.88 31.70
N GLU A 214 -0.41 -64.78 30.86
CA GLU A 214 0.94 -65.29 31.14
C GLU A 214 1.92 -64.21 31.65
N ASN A 215 1.60 -62.92 31.55
CA ASN A 215 2.50 -61.83 31.99
C ASN A 215 2.25 -61.34 33.43
N ASP A 216 1.03 -61.46 33.96
CA ASP A 216 0.71 -61.04 35.34
C ASP A 216 1.03 -62.11 36.39
N MET A 217 1.34 -63.33 35.96
CA MET A 217 1.72 -64.40 36.87
C MET A 217 3.12 -64.16 37.44
N THR A 218 3.22 -64.21 38.76
CA THR A 218 4.53 -64.17 39.41
C THR A 218 5.34 -65.42 39.06
N LEU A 219 6.67 -65.30 39.05
CA LEU A 219 7.56 -66.46 38.85
C LEU A 219 7.22 -67.60 39.84
N GLN A 220 6.78 -67.24 41.04
CA GLN A 220 6.34 -68.16 42.08
C GLN A 220 5.05 -68.91 41.69
N GLU A 221 4.07 -68.23 41.10
CA GLU A 221 2.84 -68.85 40.59
C GLU A 221 3.12 -69.81 39.43
N LEU A 222 4.01 -69.45 38.51
CA LEU A 222 4.44 -70.31 37.41
C LEU A 222 5.16 -71.57 37.92
N LEU A 223 6.04 -71.43 38.91
CA LEU A 223 6.71 -72.55 39.56
C LEU A 223 5.72 -73.46 40.30
N ASN A 224 4.75 -72.88 41.01
CA ASN A 224 3.68 -73.65 41.66
C ASN A 224 2.82 -74.41 40.64
N ARG A 225 2.54 -73.82 39.47
CA ARG A 225 1.82 -74.50 38.37
C ARG A 225 2.62 -75.64 37.76
N ILE A 226 3.93 -75.50 37.62
CA ILE A 226 4.81 -76.61 37.19
C ILE A 226 4.82 -77.74 38.22
N ASN A 227 4.92 -77.40 39.51
CA ASN A 227 4.98 -78.37 40.59
C ASN A 227 3.67 -79.19 40.73
N ASN A 228 2.54 -78.59 40.35
CA ASN A 228 1.22 -79.21 40.40
C ASN A 228 0.72 -79.71 39.03
N ALA A 229 1.56 -79.75 38.01
CA ALA A 229 1.16 -80.16 36.66
C ALA A 229 1.14 -81.69 36.52
N ASP A 230 -0.03 -82.26 36.19
CA ASP A 230 -0.21 -83.71 36.03
C ASP A 230 0.28 -84.25 34.67
N THR A 231 0.70 -83.38 33.75
CA THR A 231 1.13 -83.77 32.40
C THR A 231 2.43 -83.09 31.99
N GLY A 232 3.28 -83.82 31.25
CA GLY A 232 4.53 -83.29 30.70
C GLY A 232 4.32 -82.11 29.73
N MET A 233 3.19 -82.10 29.02
CA MET A 233 2.79 -80.98 28.16
C MET A 233 2.52 -79.70 28.95
N ALA A 234 1.84 -79.81 30.11
CA ALA A 234 1.60 -78.65 30.98
C ALA A 234 2.90 -78.14 31.61
N ILE A 235 3.82 -79.04 31.99
CA ILE A 235 5.16 -78.66 32.47
C ILE A 235 5.92 -77.90 31.37
N GLN A 236 5.92 -78.40 30.13
CA GLN A 236 6.61 -77.76 29.01
C GLN A 236 6.04 -76.38 28.69
N LYS A 237 4.70 -76.24 28.66
CA LYS A 237 4.04 -74.95 28.41
C LYS A 237 4.40 -73.91 29.48
N ASN A 238 4.26 -74.25 30.77
CA ASN A 238 4.63 -73.34 31.86
C ASN A 238 6.15 -73.05 31.88
N GLY A 239 6.98 -74.04 31.52
CA GLY A 239 8.43 -73.85 31.37
C GLY A 239 8.80 -72.84 30.28
N ALA A 240 8.10 -72.86 29.14
CA ALA A 240 8.29 -71.89 28.07
C ALA A 240 7.93 -70.46 28.53
N VAL A 241 6.83 -70.31 29.28
CA VAL A 241 6.42 -69.03 29.86
C VAL A 241 7.46 -68.50 30.83
N ILE A 242 8.00 -69.34 31.73
CA ILE A 242 9.07 -68.92 32.66
C ILE A 242 10.30 -68.40 31.92
N VAL A 243 10.75 -69.11 30.88
CA VAL A 243 11.92 -68.70 30.08
C VAL A 243 11.66 -67.35 29.41
N ASP A 244 10.46 -67.15 28.85
CA ASP A 244 10.05 -65.90 28.23
C ASP A 244 9.97 -64.75 29.25
N THR A 245 9.37 -64.96 30.43
CA THR A 245 9.31 -63.97 31.52
C THR A 245 10.71 -63.56 32.01
N ILE A 246 11.63 -64.52 32.16
CA ILE A 246 13.02 -64.25 32.55
C ILE A 246 13.73 -63.42 31.47
N TYR A 247 13.55 -63.79 30.20
CA TYR A 247 14.14 -63.08 29.07
C TYR A 247 13.62 -61.63 28.99
N LYS A 248 12.29 -61.44 29.04
CA LYS A 248 11.64 -60.12 29.05
C LYS A 248 12.10 -59.26 30.23
N THR A 249 12.19 -59.83 31.43
CA THR A 249 12.68 -59.12 32.63
C THR A 249 14.14 -58.67 32.43
N LYS A 250 14.98 -59.53 31.85
CA LYS A 250 16.38 -59.22 31.57
C LYS A 250 16.52 -58.12 30.52
N GLU A 251 15.75 -58.17 29.45
CA GLU A 251 15.75 -57.14 28.40
C GLU A 251 15.17 -55.81 28.90
N CYS A 252 14.08 -55.84 29.67
CA CYS A 252 13.51 -54.65 30.29
C CYS A 252 14.54 -53.95 31.20
N ARG A 253 15.27 -54.70 32.03
CA ARG A 253 16.34 -54.15 32.86
C ARG A 253 17.45 -53.50 32.03
N LYS A 254 17.89 -54.15 30.94
CA LYS A 254 18.89 -53.55 30.04
C LYS A 254 18.40 -52.25 29.40
N ARG A 255 17.14 -52.23 28.95
CA ARG A 255 16.51 -51.05 28.36
C ARG A 255 16.43 -49.90 29.37
N ILE A 256 15.96 -50.16 30.59
CA ILE A 256 15.92 -49.16 31.66
C ILE A 256 17.31 -48.62 31.93
N THR A 257 18.33 -49.48 32.11
CA THR A 257 19.71 -49.01 32.32
C THR A 257 20.22 -48.17 31.16
N ALA A 258 19.90 -48.52 29.91
CA ALA A 258 20.28 -47.73 28.75
C ALA A 258 19.58 -46.37 28.71
N GLU A 259 18.27 -46.32 29.00
CA GLU A 259 17.48 -45.09 29.09
C GLU A 259 17.99 -44.19 30.22
N GLU A 260 18.26 -44.73 31.40
CA GLU A 260 18.86 -44.02 32.54
C GLU A 260 20.25 -43.46 32.17
N MET A 261 21.09 -44.26 31.53
CA MET A 261 22.40 -43.81 31.05
C MET A 261 22.26 -42.67 30.03
N SER A 262 21.33 -42.77 29.08
CA SER A 262 21.07 -41.70 28.10
C SER A 262 20.59 -40.42 28.77
N ALA A 263 19.63 -40.51 29.71
CA ALA A 263 19.14 -39.35 30.45
C ALA A 263 20.26 -38.63 31.22
N VAL A 264 21.13 -39.38 31.90
CA VAL A 264 22.29 -38.82 32.60
C VAL A 264 23.27 -38.14 31.63
N LEU A 265 23.47 -38.70 30.43
CA LEU A 265 24.31 -38.08 29.40
C LEU A 265 23.71 -36.77 28.88
N GLU A 266 22.40 -36.74 28.64
CA GLU A 266 21.68 -35.54 28.20
C GLU A 266 21.75 -34.42 29.26
N GLU A 267 21.53 -34.75 30.53
CA GLU A 267 21.67 -33.79 31.64
C GLU A 267 23.10 -33.23 31.72
N ARG A 268 24.12 -34.10 31.59
CA ARG A 268 25.53 -33.68 31.56
C ARG A 268 25.78 -32.72 30.40
N ASP A 269 25.29 -33.03 29.20
CA ASP A 269 25.54 -32.23 28.01
C ASP A 269 24.80 -30.89 28.04
N ALA A 270 23.60 -30.86 28.61
CA ALA A 270 22.87 -29.63 28.91
C ALA A 270 23.66 -28.75 29.90
N ALA A 271 24.16 -29.33 30.99
CA ALA A 271 24.98 -28.61 31.97
C ALA A 271 26.28 -28.08 31.36
N LEU A 272 26.96 -28.88 30.54
CA LEU A 272 28.16 -28.44 29.82
C LEU A 272 27.87 -27.28 28.86
N SER A 273 26.74 -27.32 28.15
CA SER A 273 26.31 -26.26 27.25
C SER A 273 25.99 -24.96 27.99
N GLN A 274 25.35 -25.05 29.15
CA GLN A 274 25.13 -23.90 30.04
C GLN A 274 26.47 -23.34 30.55
N CYS A 275 27.39 -24.20 30.95
CA CYS A 275 28.71 -23.79 31.44
C CYS A 275 29.51 -23.04 30.36
N LYS A 276 29.50 -23.55 29.12
CA LYS A 276 30.11 -22.86 27.95
C LYS A 276 29.49 -21.48 27.70
N ARG A 277 28.14 -21.37 27.76
CA ARG A 277 27.43 -20.10 27.58
C ARG A 277 27.80 -19.08 28.65
N LEU A 278 27.79 -19.50 29.93
CA LEU A 278 28.17 -18.63 31.03
C LEU A 278 29.63 -18.17 30.91
N HIS A 279 30.53 -19.05 30.45
CA HIS A 279 31.93 -18.68 30.20
C HIS A 279 32.07 -17.60 29.12
N GLN A 280 31.32 -17.71 28.02
CA GLN A 280 31.29 -16.70 26.96
C GLN A 280 30.72 -15.36 27.46
N GLU A 281 29.65 -15.41 28.25
CA GLU A 281 29.04 -14.19 28.82
C GLU A 281 30.00 -13.48 29.79
N LEU A 282 30.74 -14.24 30.61
CA LEU A 282 31.79 -13.68 31.44
C LEU A 282 32.89 -13.00 30.62
N HIS A 283 33.29 -13.60 29.48
CA HIS A 283 34.26 -12.99 28.58
C HIS A 283 33.73 -11.67 28.00
N ARG A 284 32.48 -11.67 27.51
CA ARG A 284 31.81 -10.48 26.97
C ARG A 284 31.70 -9.37 28.01
N LEU A 285 31.31 -9.69 29.25
CA LEU A 285 31.23 -8.73 30.35
C LEU A 285 32.60 -8.18 30.74
N LYS A 286 33.66 -9.00 30.66
CA LYS A 286 35.04 -8.55 30.90
C LYS A 286 35.50 -7.56 29.81
N GLU A 287 35.21 -7.83 28.54
CA GLU A 287 35.49 -6.92 27.42
C GLU A 287 34.68 -5.63 27.52
N GLN A 288 33.40 -5.72 27.90
CA GLN A 288 32.53 -4.56 28.10
C GLN A 288 33.06 -3.68 29.25
N ASN A 289 33.45 -4.26 30.38
CA ASN A 289 34.06 -3.50 31.47
C ASN A 289 35.39 -2.85 31.07
N GLN A 290 36.23 -3.56 30.31
CA GLN A 290 37.49 -3.02 29.83
C GLN A 290 37.29 -1.86 28.83
N THR A 291 36.31 -1.97 27.93
CA THR A 291 35.96 -0.91 26.98
C THR A 291 35.30 0.29 27.68
N SER A 292 34.41 0.07 28.66
CA SER A 292 33.85 1.12 29.50
C SER A 292 34.93 1.86 30.30
N ALA A 293 35.89 1.14 30.90
CA ALA A 293 37.03 1.75 31.60
C ALA A 293 37.95 2.56 30.66
N ASN A 294 38.07 2.13 29.39
CA ASN A 294 38.86 2.84 28.38
C ASN A 294 38.14 4.08 27.81
N ASN A 295 36.80 4.09 27.76
CA ASN A 295 36.01 5.25 27.33
C ASN A 295 36.09 6.41 28.35
N THR A 296 36.20 6.12 29.65
CA THR A 296 36.46 7.16 30.68
C THR A 296 37.82 7.85 30.49
N ARG A 297 38.76 7.26 29.73
CA ARG A 297 40.09 7.85 29.41
C ARG A 297 40.16 8.65 28.10
N ARG A 298 39.04 8.86 27.38
CA ARG A 298 38.98 9.68 26.15
C ARG A 298 38.47 11.14 26.29
N PRO A 299 38.60 11.87 27.42
CA PRO A 299 37.94 13.17 27.56
C PRO A 299 38.53 14.32 26.71
N THR A 300 39.60 14.15 25.95
CA THR A 300 40.26 15.29 25.28
C THR A 300 39.63 15.72 23.95
N ALA A 301 39.07 14.81 23.16
CA ALA A 301 38.49 15.16 21.85
C ALA A 301 37.06 15.69 21.97
N GLU A 302 36.21 15.01 22.74
CA GLU A 302 34.81 15.40 22.96
C GLU A 302 34.69 16.72 23.74
N ASN A 303 35.58 16.96 24.70
CA ASN A 303 35.62 18.22 25.47
C ASN A 303 35.98 19.43 24.61
N ASN A 304 36.83 19.26 23.59
CA ASN A 304 37.17 20.34 22.67
C ASN A 304 35.99 20.69 21.75
N GLN A 305 35.22 19.70 21.30
CA GLN A 305 34.03 19.92 20.49
C GLN A 305 32.88 20.53 21.30
N GLU A 306 32.69 20.08 22.54
CA GLU A 306 31.72 20.65 23.48
C GLU A 306 32.04 22.12 23.79
N ARG A 307 33.32 22.44 24.04
CA ARG A 307 33.78 23.82 24.28
C ARG A 307 33.54 24.72 23.05
N ALA A 308 33.79 24.21 21.84
CA ALA A 308 33.55 24.95 20.60
C ALA A 308 32.05 25.23 20.37
N LEU A 309 31.19 24.25 20.62
CA LEU A 309 29.74 24.42 20.51
C LEU A 309 29.20 25.42 21.54
N LYS A 310 29.71 25.37 22.78
CA LYS A 310 29.33 26.30 23.84
C LYS A 310 29.74 27.75 23.53
N ALA A 311 30.94 27.94 22.96
CA ALA A 311 31.38 29.26 22.49
C ALA A 311 30.50 29.80 21.35
N LYS A 312 30.12 28.92 20.40
CA LYS A 312 29.22 29.29 19.30
C LYS A 312 27.82 29.68 19.79
N LEU A 313 27.27 28.93 20.76
CA LEU A 313 25.97 29.24 21.36
C LEU A 313 25.98 30.62 22.03
N LEU A 314 27.01 30.92 22.83
CA LEU A 314 27.14 32.21 23.51
C LEU A 314 27.26 33.37 22.52
N SER A 315 28.04 33.21 21.45
CA SER A 315 28.15 34.21 20.39
C SER A 315 26.81 34.49 19.70
N MET A 316 26.05 33.44 19.38
CA MET A 316 24.72 33.58 18.78
C MET A 316 23.74 34.27 19.74
N GLN A 317 23.82 33.96 21.03
CA GLN A 317 22.96 34.59 22.03
C GLN A 317 23.26 36.09 22.18
N GLN A 318 24.54 36.47 22.21
CA GLN A 318 24.94 37.88 22.26
C GLN A 318 24.53 38.64 21.00
N ALA A 319 24.64 38.02 19.82
CA ALA A 319 24.16 38.61 18.57
C ALA A 319 22.63 38.82 18.58
N ARG A 320 21.87 37.85 19.11
CA ARG A 320 20.42 37.96 19.28
C ARG A 320 20.05 39.10 20.22
N GLU A 321 20.72 39.20 21.37
CA GLU A 321 20.48 40.27 22.35
C GLU A 321 20.78 41.66 21.76
N THR A 322 21.86 41.78 21.00
CA THR A 322 22.21 43.01 20.30
C THR A 322 21.13 43.39 19.27
N ALA A 323 20.65 42.43 18.49
CA ALA A 323 19.59 42.68 17.51
C ALA A 323 18.27 43.11 18.18
N VAL A 324 17.89 42.49 19.29
CA VAL A 324 16.70 42.87 20.07
C VAL A 324 16.82 44.32 20.56
N GLU A 325 17.99 44.73 21.02
CA GLU A 325 18.21 46.10 21.47
C GLU A 325 18.10 47.11 20.32
N GLN A 326 18.61 46.77 19.13
CA GLN A 326 18.43 47.59 17.94
C GLN A 326 16.96 47.73 17.54
N TYR A 327 16.18 46.64 17.60
CA TYR A 327 14.75 46.68 17.31
C TYR A 327 13.99 47.59 18.28
N LYS A 328 14.33 47.59 19.57
CA LYS A 328 13.72 48.50 20.54
C LYS A 328 13.97 49.97 20.20
N ARG A 329 15.21 50.33 19.84
CA ARG A 329 15.54 51.71 19.43
C ARG A 329 14.74 52.14 18.19
N LEU A 330 14.68 51.27 17.19
CA LEU A 330 13.89 51.51 15.97
C LEU A 330 12.39 51.69 16.28
N GLU A 331 11.84 50.89 17.20
CA GLU A 331 10.46 51.03 17.66
C GLU A 331 10.23 52.42 18.32
N GLU A 332 11.14 52.87 19.17
CA GLU A 332 11.08 54.19 19.82
C GLU A 332 11.15 55.34 18.80
N GLU A 333 12.02 55.23 17.79
CA GLU A 333 12.11 56.20 16.69
C GLU A 333 10.80 56.25 15.89
N ILE A 334 10.21 55.10 15.56
CA ILE A 334 8.92 55.02 14.85
C ILE A 334 7.82 55.68 15.68
N GLN A 335 7.76 55.46 16.99
CA GLN A 335 6.78 56.09 17.85
C GLN A 335 6.95 57.61 17.90
N THR A 336 8.20 58.09 17.94
CA THR A 336 8.53 59.51 17.90
C THR A 336 8.07 60.15 16.58
N LEU A 337 8.38 59.51 15.45
CA LEU A 337 7.93 59.95 14.13
C LEU A 337 6.40 60.00 14.02
N ARG A 338 5.68 59.02 14.59
CA ARG A 338 4.21 59.04 14.63
C ARG A 338 3.65 60.24 15.40
N VAL A 339 4.29 60.64 16.51
CA VAL A 339 3.90 61.85 17.25
C VAL A 339 4.18 63.10 16.42
N TYR A 340 5.36 63.18 15.80
CA TYR A 340 5.73 64.31 14.95
C TYR A 340 4.75 64.51 13.80
N TYR A 341 4.40 63.43 13.09
CA TYR A 341 3.41 63.46 12.00
C TYR A 341 2.02 63.93 12.46
N ARG A 342 1.56 63.48 13.65
CA ARG A 342 0.30 63.96 14.25
C ARG A 342 0.34 65.46 14.52
N LEU A 343 1.46 65.98 15.03
CA LEU A 343 1.65 67.40 15.28
C LEU A 343 1.68 68.21 13.99
N GLU A 344 2.42 67.77 12.97
CA GLU A 344 2.44 68.43 11.65
C GLU A 344 1.05 68.53 11.04
N ARG A 345 0.24 67.46 11.14
CA ARG A 345 -1.14 67.45 10.66
C ARG A 345 -2.01 68.46 11.42
N LEU A 346 -1.86 68.56 12.74
CA LEU A 346 -2.59 69.55 13.54
C LEU A 346 -2.18 70.99 13.18
N VAL A 347 -0.88 71.24 13.00
CA VAL A 347 -0.35 72.54 12.55
C VAL A 347 -0.89 72.89 11.16
N ALA A 348 -0.95 71.94 10.23
CA ALA A 348 -1.53 72.14 8.91
C ALA A 348 -3.03 72.51 8.97
N VAL A 349 -3.80 71.84 9.83
CA VAL A 349 -5.23 72.17 10.07
C VAL A 349 -5.39 73.57 10.66
N LEU A 350 -4.54 73.96 11.63
CA LEU A 350 -4.56 75.30 12.22
C LEU A 350 -4.21 76.37 11.18
N ARG A 351 -3.17 76.17 10.36
CA ARG A 351 -2.83 77.08 9.26
C ARG A 351 -4.00 77.27 8.29
N LYS A 352 -4.73 76.20 7.96
CA LYS A 352 -5.92 76.27 7.10
C LYS A 352 -7.06 77.05 7.75
N LYS A 353 -7.32 76.89 9.05
CA LYS A 353 -8.35 77.65 9.80
C LYS A 353 -8.00 79.14 9.97
N VAL A 354 -6.74 79.45 10.26
CA VAL A 354 -6.27 80.85 10.39
C VAL A 354 -6.26 81.54 9.02
N GLY A 355 -5.93 80.83 7.94
CA GLY A 355 -5.99 81.36 6.58
C GLY A 355 -7.40 81.49 5.97
N THR A 356 -8.44 80.94 6.61
CA THR A 356 -9.85 81.02 6.15
C THR A 356 -10.75 81.87 7.06
N GLY A 357 -10.24 82.34 8.19
CA GLY A 357 -10.93 83.30 9.05
C GLY A 357 -10.85 84.70 8.44
N THR A 358 -11.94 85.16 7.82
CA THR A 358 -12.19 86.57 7.50
C THR A 358 -11.82 87.45 8.70
N VAL A 359 -10.74 88.22 8.57
CA VAL A 359 -10.39 89.29 9.50
C VAL A 359 -11.51 90.34 9.38
N ARG A 360 -12.50 90.28 10.29
CA ARG A 360 -13.32 91.46 10.57
C ARG A 360 -12.41 92.48 11.25
N THR A 361 -11.90 93.40 10.46
CA THR A 361 -11.31 94.64 10.95
C THR A 361 -12.42 95.41 11.67
N VAL A 362 -12.37 95.47 13.00
CA VAL A 362 -13.18 96.41 13.79
C VAL A 362 -12.34 97.68 13.91
N ILE A 363 -12.92 98.78 13.45
CA ILE A 363 -12.39 100.15 13.37
C ILE A 363 -12.02 100.67 14.75
#